data_AF-A0A949MJE0-F1
#
_entry.id   AF-A0A949MJE0-F1
#
_cell.length_a   1.000
_cell.length_b   1.000
_cell.length_c   1.000
_cell.angle_alpha   90.00
_cell.angle_beta   90.00
_cell.angle_gamma   90.00
#
_symmetry.space_group_name_H-M   'P 1'
#
loop_
_entity.id
_entity.type
_entity.pdbx_description
1 polymer ?
#
loop_
_entity_poly.entity_id
_entity_poly.type
_entity_poly.pdbx_seq_one_letter_code
_entity_poly.pdbx_strand_id
1 'polypeptide(L)'
;MADIKNYTLNFGPQHPAAHGVLRLVLELDGEVIQRADPHIGLLHRATEKLAETRTFIQSLPYMDRLDYVSMMCNEHAYCLAIEKLLGVDVPLRAQYIRVMFSEITRLLNHLLWLGAHSLDCGGMTTFLYAFREREDLFDMYEAVSGARMHAAYFRPGGVYRDLPDSMPQYKASKIHNAKATEELNANRQGSLLDFIDDFTQRFPAYVDDYETLLTDNRIWKQRTVGIGVVSPERAKNLGFTGPMLRGSGVVWDLRKHQPYEVYDRMDFDV
;
A
#
# COMPACT_ATOMS: atom_id res chain seq x y z
N MET A 1 -18.50 -14.32 47.04
CA MET A 1 -18.21 -13.57 45.81
C MET A 1 -17.28 -14.42 44.99
N ALA A 2 -17.65 -14.78 43.76
CA ALA A 2 -16.76 -15.54 42.89
C ALA A 2 -15.59 -14.61 42.50
N ASP A 3 -14.36 -15.03 42.79
CA ASP A 3 -13.16 -14.30 42.35
C ASP A 3 -13.14 -14.24 40.83
N ILE A 4 -13.33 -13.03 40.27
CA ILE A 4 -13.19 -12.78 38.84
C ILE A 4 -11.70 -12.88 38.52
N LYS A 5 -11.28 -14.01 37.96
CA LYS A 5 -9.92 -14.21 37.46
C LYS A 5 -9.86 -13.77 36.01
N ASN A 6 -9.10 -12.72 35.75
CA ASN A 6 -8.76 -12.30 34.39
C ASN A 6 -8.03 -13.44 33.67
N TYR A 7 -8.47 -13.78 32.46
CA TYR A 7 -7.85 -14.81 31.64
C TYR A 7 -6.85 -14.18 30.68
N THR A 8 -5.62 -14.70 30.67
CA THR A 8 -4.60 -14.24 29.73
C THR A 8 -4.57 -15.16 28.50
N LEU A 9 -4.86 -14.60 27.33
CA LEU A 9 -4.81 -15.29 26.04
C LEU A 9 -3.61 -14.78 25.23
N ASN A 10 -2.84 -15.70 24.65
CA ASN A 10 -1.76 -15.36 23.73
C ASN A 10 -2.24 -15.56 22.29
N PHE A 11 -2.37 -14.48 21.53
CA PHE A 11 -2.69 -14.48 20.12
C PHE A 11 -1.40 -14.38 19.29
N GLY A 12 -1.13 -15.39 18.46
CA GLY A 12 0.08 -15.45 17.64
C GLY A 12 1.25 -16.23 18.28
N PRO A 13 2.46 -16.20 17.69
CA PRO A 13 2.88 -15.32 16.59
C PRO A 13 2.36 -15.73 15.20
N GLN A 14 1.86 -16.96 15.07
CA GLN A 14 1.33 -17.49 13.82
C GLN A 14 -0.21 -17.58 13.91
N HIS A 15 -0.89 -16.63 13.27
CA HIS A 15 -2.35 -16.62 13.15
C HIS A 15 -2.74 -15.93 11.84
N PRO A 16 -3.74 -16.41 11.08
CA PRO A 16 -4.13 -15.79 9.80
C PRO A 16 -4.42 -14.29 9.89
N ALA A 17 -5.20 -13.88 10.89
CA ALA A 17 -5.54 -12.46 11.12
C ALA A 17 -4.39 -11.59 11.66
N ALA A 18 -3.19 -12.15 11.88
CA ALA A 18 -2.02 -11.35 12.29
C ALA A 18 -1.30 -10.70 11.10
N HIS A 19 -1.61 -11.10 9.85
CA HIS A 19 -1.02 -10.58 8.61
C HIS A 19 0.50 -10.40 8.66
N GLY A 20 1.19 -11.48 9.02
CA GLY A 20 2.63 -11.49 9.23
C GLY A 20 2.96 -12.17 10.54
N VAL A 21 3.77 -11.52 11.36
CA VAL A 21 4.22 -12.08 12.63
C VAL A 21 3.96 -11.06 13.74
N LEU A 22 2.88 -11.28 14.50
CA LEU A 22 2.49 -10.45 15.62
C LEU A 22 2.10 -11.34 16.79
N ARG A 23 2.63 -11.02 17.97
CA ARG A 23 2.23 -11.66 19.22
C ARG A 23 1.48 -10.63 20.06
N LEU A 24 0.25 -10.94 20.44
CA LEU A 24 -0.62 -10.11 21.26
C LEU A 24 -0.98 -10.86 22.54
N VAL A 25 -0.55 -10.34 23.68
CA VAL A 25 -0.98 -10.86 24.99
C VAL A 25 -2.22 -10.07 25.42
N LEU A 26 -3.35 -10.75 25.44
CA LEU A 26 -4.66 -10.17 25.77
C LEU A 26 -5.07 -10.60 27.17
N GLU A 27 -5.49 -9.65 27.99
CA GLU A 27 -6.17 -9.92 29.26
C GLU A 27 -7.65 -9.68 29.08
N LEU A 28 -8.41 -10.76 29.25
CA LEU A 28 -9.84 -10.83 28.97
C LEU A 28 -10.62 -10.98 30.28
N ASP A 29 -11.74 -10.27 30.35
CA ASP A 29 -12.82 -10.51 31.29
C ASP A 29 -14.04 -10.99 30.49
N GLY A 30 -14.21 -12.31 30.43
CA GLY A 30 -15.14 -12.95 29.49
C GLY A 30 -14.77 -12.64 28.04
N GLU A 31 -15.62 -11.89 27.35
CA GLU A 31 -15.43 -11.46 25.94
C GLU A 31 -14.81 -10.06 25.83
N VAL A 32 -14.67 -9.33 26.94
CA VAL A 32 -14.18 -7.93 26.94
C VAL A 32 -12.67 -7.91 27.12
N ILE A 33 -11.96 -7.22 26.22
CA ILE A 33 -10.52 -6.98 26.32
C ILE A 33 -10.28 -5.83 27.30
N GLN A 34 -9.63 -6.13 28.43
CA GLN A 34 -9.24 -5.12 29.43
C GLN A 34 -7.87 -4.52 29.11
N ARG A 35 -6.93 -5.36 28.66
CA ARG A 35 -5.58 -4.95 28.31
C ARG A 35 -5.10 -5.75 27.10
N ALA A 36 -4.41 -5.08 26.20
CA ALA A 36 -3.71 -5.69 25.07
C ALA A 36 -2.26 -5.22 25.07
N ASP A 37 -1.32 -6.17 25.12
CA ASP A 37 0.11 -5.92 25.06
C ASP A 37 0.69 -6.51 23.75
N PRO A 38 0.95 -5.66 22.73
CA PRO A 38 1.52 -6.09 21.47
C PRO A 38 3.04 -6.28 21.57
N HIS A 39 3.49 -7.53 21.50
CA HIS A 39 4.90 -7.88 21.43
C HIS A 39 5.35 -7.88 19.96
N ILE A 40 6.04 -6.81 19.59
CA ILE A 40 6.62 -6.61 18.26
C ILE A 40 8.12 -6.97 18.23
N GLY A 41 8.74 -6.87 17.06
CA GLY A 41 10.18 -7.08 16.87
C GLY A 41 10.56 -8.45 16.31
N LEU A 42 9.59 -9.34 16.07
CA LEU A 42 9.82 -10.65 15.46
C LEU A 42 10.34 -10.56 14.01
N LEU A 43 10.09 -9.44 13.33
CA LEU A 43 10.64 -9.11 12.01
C LEU A 43 11.68 -7.98 12.07
N HIS A 44 12.20 -7.65 13.25
CA HIS A 44 13.26 -6.64 13.38
C HIS A 44 14.57 -7.17 12.77
N ARG A 45 15.05 -6.51 11.71
CA ARG A 45 16.26 -6.88 10.98
C ARG A 45 17.41 -5.88 11.11
N ALA A 46 17.30 -4.93 12.05
CA ALA A 46 18.27 -3.86 12.27
C ALA A 46 18.64 -3.10 10.98
N THR A 47 17.63 -2.82 10.14
CA THR A 47 17.80 -2.16 8.82
C THR A 47 18.56 -0.84 8.93
N GLU A 48 18.26 -0.04 9.95
CA GLU A 48 18.95 1.23 10.23
C GLU A 48 20.45 1.03 10.47
N LYS A 49 20.82 -0.01 11.22
CA LYS A 49 22.22 -0.33 11.49
C LYS A 49 22.96 -0.76 10.23
N LEU A 50 22.30 -1.50 9.35
CA LEU A 50 22.87 -1.88 8.06
C LEU A 50 23.08 -0.64 7.18
N ALA A 51 22.15 0.31 7.21
CA ALA A 51 22.23 1.54 6.42
C ALA A 51 23.44 2.41 6.79
N GLU A 52 23.91 2.40 8.04
CA GLU A 52 25.12 3.13 8.47
C GLU A 52 26.40 2.66 7.75
N THR A 53 26.48 1.37 7.40
CA THR A 53 27.68 0.77 6.79
C THR A 53 27.66 0.80 5.27
N ARG A 54 26.54 1.20 4.66
CA ARG A 54 26.29 1.16 3.22
C ARG A 54 26.21 2.57 2.65
N THR A 55 26.52 2.71 1.36
CA THR A 55 26.35 4.00 0.68
C THR A 55 24.87 4.31 0.47
N PHE A 56 24.51 5.58 0.26
CA PHE A 56 23.11 5.99 0.08
C PHE A 56 22.36 5.19 -1.01
N ILE A 57 23.03 4.88 -2.13
CA ILE A 57 22.46 4.09 -3.24
C ILE A 57 22.32 2.61 -2.84
N GLN A 58 23.28 2.06 -2.11
CA GLN A 58 23.19 0.68 -1.61
C GLN A 58 22.13 0.51 -0.53
N SER A 59 21.81 1.58 0.20
CA SER A 59 20.78 1.60 1.24
C SER A 59 19.36 1.70 0.66
N LEU A 60 19.19 2.17 -0.58
CA LEU A 60 17.88 2.36 -1.21
C LEU A 60 17.01 1.09 -1.23
N PRO A 61 17.50 -0.10 -1.65
CA PRO A 61 16.66 -1.30 -1.71
C PRO A 61 16.22 -1.83 -0.33
N TYR A 62 16.79 -1.32 0.77
CA TYR A 62 16.29 -1.62 2.10
C TYR A 62 14.99 -0.85 2.41
N MET A 63 14.82 0.35 1.85
CA MET A 63 13.63 1.18 2.04
C MET A 63 12.39 0.54 1.39
N ASP A 64 12.56 -0.08 0.23
CA ASP A 64 11.54 -0.90 -0.45
C ASP A 64 10.99 -2.06 0.36
N ARG A 65 11.76 -2.50 1.36
CA ARG A 65 11.48 -3.70 2.15
C ARG A 65 10.97 -3.38 3.55
N LEU A 66 10.82 -2.10 3.89
CA LEU A 66 10.21 -1.65 5.15
C LEU A 66 8.70 -1.85 5.08
N ASP A 67 8.00 -0.98 4.34
CA ASP A 67 6.65 -1.27 3.88
C ASP A 67 6.74 -1.95 2.51
N TYR A 68 6.60 -3.27 2.52
CA TYR A 68 6.71 -4.11 1.32
C TYR A 68 5.49 -4.03 0.40
N VAL A 69 4.47 -3.23 0.75
CA VAL A 69 3.28 -2.99 -0.05
C VAL A 69 3.38 -1.64 -0.75
N SER A 70 3.98 -0.64 -0.10
CA SER A 70 4.18 0.70 -0.68
C SER A 70 5.65 1.00 -1.03
N MET A 71 6.26 0.15 -1.85
CA MET A 71 7.69 0.17 -2.18
C MET A 71 8.16 1.56 -2.68
N MET A 72 7.59 2.03 -3.80
CA MET A 72 8.01 3.29 -4.42
C MET A 72 7.71 4.52 -3.55
N CYS A 73 6.68 4.50 -2.69
CA CYS A 73 6.45 5.58 -1.73
C CYS A 73 7.58 5.66 -0.68
N ASN A 74 8.13 4.52 -0.25
CA ASN A 74 9.27 4.49 0.67
C ASN A 74 10.55 4.97 -0.02
N GLU A 75 10.79 4.53 -1.27
CA GLU A 75 11.90 5.06 -2.08
C GLU A 75 11.78 6.57 -2.24
N HIS A 76 10.56 7.06 -2.49
CA HIS A 76 10.27 8.46 -2.73
C HIS A 76 10.64 9.31 -1.51
N ALA A 77 10.17 8.92 -0.32
CA ALA A 77 10.50 9.64 0.92
C ALA A 77 12.03 9.66 1.18
N TYR A 78 12.71 8.55 0.92
CA TYR A 78 14.16 8.46 1.07
C TYR A 78 14.93 9.32 0.05
N CYS A 79 14.50 9.32 -1.21
CA CYS A 79 15.10 10.15 -2.26
C CYS A 79 14.90 11.64 -1.98
N LEU A 80 13.69 12.06 -1.58
CA LEU A 80 13.40 13.45 -1.22
C LEU A 80 14.27 13.94 -0.05
N ALA A 81 14.50 13.07 0.95
CA ALA A 81 15.37 13.42 2.08
C ALA A 81 16.81 13.69 1.61
N ILE A 82 17.35 12.84 0.73
CA ILE A 82 18.71 13.01 0.18
C ILE A 82 18.79 14.23 -0.74
N GLU A 83 17.81 14.42 -1.61
CA GLU A 83 17.74 15.55 -2.55
C GLU A 83 17.68 16.89 -1.80
N LYS A 84 16.91 16.95 -0.72
CA LYS A 84 16.85 18.12 0.16
C LYS A 84 18.16 18.38 0.91
N LEU A 85 18.89 17.33 1.29
CA LEU A 85 20.22 17.47 1.91
C LEU A 85 21.28 17.96 0.91
N LEU A 86 21.18 17.54 -0.35
CA LEU A 86 22.10 17.95 -1.41
C LEU A 86 21.74 19.28 -2.07
N GLY A 87 20.51 19.77 -1.89
CA GLY A 87 20.01 20.98 -2.53
C GLY A 87 19.90 20.86 -4.05
N VAL A 88 19.52 19.68 -4.55
CA VAL A 88 19.42 19.39 -5.99
C VAL A 88 17.96 19.39 -6.42
N ASP A 89 17.66 20.13 -7.48
CA ASP A 89 16.35 20.14 -8.12
C ASP A 89 16.23 19.00 -9.15
N VAL A 90 15.18 18.18 -9.00
CA VAL A 90 14.90 17.05 -9.89
C VAL A 90 14.20 17.55 -11.17
N PRO A 91 14.50 17.00 -12.36
CA PRO A 91 13.82 17.37 -13.60
C PRO A 91 12.30 17.22 -13.53
N LEU A 92 11.55 18.14 -14.15
CA LEU A 92 10.09 18.16 -14.07
C LEU A 92 9.43 16.84 -14.51
N ARG A 93 9.91 16.24 -15.60
CA ARG A 93 9.41 14.94 -16.09
C ARG A 93 9.55 13.85 -15.03
N ALA A 94 10.67 13.80 -14.32
CA ALA A 94 10.89 12.81 -13.27
C ALA A 94 9.95 13.00 -12.07
N GLN A 95 9.64 14.25 -11.70
CA GLN A 95 8.64 14.55 -10.66
C GLN A 95 7.23 14.05 -11.05
N TYR A 96 6.79 14.28 -12.29
CA TYR A 96 5.50 13.76 -12.77
C TYR A 96 5.45 12.23 -12.75
N ILE A 97 6.53 11.57 -13.20
CA ILE A 97 6.63 10.10 -13.17
C ILE A 97 6.53 9.60 -11.72
N ARG A 98 7.24 10.23 -10.79
CA ARG A 98 7.23 9.85 -9.37
C ARG A 98 5.88 10.02 -8.72
N VAL A 99 5.19 11.14 -8.95
CA VAL A 99 3.83 11.36 -8.45
C VAL A 99 2.86 10.34 -9.04
N MET A 100 2.89 10.09 -10.34
CA MET A 100 2.06 9.08 -11.00
C MET A 100 2.25 7.69 -10.37
N PHE A 101 3.50 7.23 -10.24
CA PHE A 101 3.80 5.95 -9.61
C PHE A 101 3.50 5.92 -8.11
N SER A 102 3.62 7.05 -7.40
CA SER A 102 3.23 7.14 -5.99
C SER A 102 1.72 6.93 -5.81
N GLU A 103 0.91 7.46 -6.73
CA GLU A 103 -0.55 7.25 -6.69
C GLU A 103 -0.94 5.83 -7.16
N ILE A 104 -0.23 5.25 -8.14
CA ILE A 104 -0.36 3.80 -8.45
C ILE A 104 -0.02 2.95 -7.21
N THR A 105 1.06 3.28 -6.51
CA THR A 105 1.46 2.61 -5.26
C THR A 105 0.37 2.75 -4.19
N ARG A 106 -0.26 3.93 -4.11
CA ARG A 106 -1.36 4.19 -3.17
C ARG A 106 -2.57 3.30 -3.47
N LEU A 107 -2.96 3.17 -4.73
CA LEU A 107 -4.01 2.24 -5.15
C LEU A 107 -3.66 0.80 -4.78
N LEU A 108 -2.43 0.37 -5.07
CA LEU A 108 -1.94 -0.96 -4.74
C LEU A 108 -2.02 -1.26 -3.23
N ASN A 109 -1.67 -0.27 -2.39
CA ASN A 109 -1.74 -0.40 -0.94
C ASN A 109 -3.20 -0.44 -0.45
N HIS A 110 -4.07 0.46 -0.92
CA HIS A 110 -5.48 0.47 -0.52
C HIS A 110 -6.24 -0.79 -0.97
N LEU A 111 -5.93 -1.34 -2.14
CA LEU A 111 -6.50 -2.62 -2.61
C LEU A 111 -6.11 -3.78 -1.69
N LEU A 112 -4.84 -3.85 -1.25
CA LEU A 112 -4.42 -4.88 -0.30
C LEU A 112 -5.09 -4.68 1.06
N TRP A 113 -5.14 -3.45 1.56
CA TRP A 113 -5.81 -3.13 2.82
C TRP A 113 -7.29 -3.54 2.78
N LEU A 114 -8.03 -3.13 1.76
CA LEU A 114 -9.46 -3.45 1.61
C LEU A 114 -9.67 -4.96 1.47
N GLY A 115 -8.89 -5.61 0.62
CA GLY A 115 -8.99 -7.06 0.40
C GLY A 115 -8.66 -7.87 1.66
N ALA A 116 -7.57 -7.56 2.36
CA ALA A 116 -7.16 -8.25 3.57
C ALA A 116 -8.12 -7.99 4.74
N HIS A 117 -8.56 -6.74 4.92
CA HIS A 117 -9.54 -6.39 5.95
C HIS A 117 -10.90 -7.06 5.71
N SER A 118 -11.33 -7.12 4.45
CA SER A 118 -12.51 -7.88 4.04
C SER A 118 -12.36 -9.36 4.38
N LEU A 119 -11.20 -9.96 4.07
CA LEU A 119 -10.93 -11.37 4.34
C LEU A 119 -11.00 -11.69 5.84
N ASP A 120 -10.42 -10.85 6.70
CA ASP A 120 -10.48 -11.03 8.16
C ASP A 120 -11.90 -10.92 8.72
N CYS A 121 -12.74 -10.11 8.08
CA CYS A 121 -14.15 -10.00 8.42
C CYS A 121 -15.01 -11.12 7.80
N GLY A 122 -14.43 -11.97 6.95
CA GLY A 122 -15.07 -13.14 6.31
C GLY A 122 -15.46 -12.96 4.84
N GLY A 123 -15.20 -11.81 4.22
CA GLY A 123 -15.50 -11.52 2.81
C GLY A 123 -14.40 -11.95 1.86
N MET A 124 -14.44 -13.20 1.38
CA MET A 124 -13.41 -13.77 0.49
C MET A 124 -13.45 -13.23 -0.95
N THR A 125 -14.64 -12.87 -1.48
CA THR A 125 -14.78 -12.45 -2.88
C THR A 125 -14.02 -11.16 -3.17
N THR A 126 -14.17 -10.14 -2.32
CA THR A 126 -13.48 -8.85 -2.47
C THR A 126 -11.97 -9.00 -2.47
N PHE A 127 -11.44 -9.96 -1.69
CA PHE A 127 -10.01 -10.26 -1.67
C PHE A 127 -9.51 -10.74 -3.05
N LEU A 128 -10.24 -11.67 -3.67
CA LEU A 128 -9.87 -12.19 -4.99
C LEU A 128 -9.99 -11.13 -6.09
N TYR A 129 -11.01 -10.29 -6.01
CA TYR A 129 -11.13 -9.16 -6.94
C TYR A 129 -9.95 -8.24 -6.73
N ALA A 130 -9.75 -7.63 -5.56
CA ALA A 130 -8.66 -6.70 -5.30
C ALA A 130 -7.27 -7.22 -5.74
N PHE A 131 -7.00 -8.53 -5.64
CA PHE A 131 -5.76 -9.11 -6.17
C PHE A 131 -5.68 -9.15 -7.70
N ARG A 132 -6.80 -9.40 -8.40
CA ARG A 132 -6.89 -9.29 -9.87
C ARG A 132 -6.45 -7.90 -10.34
N GLU A 133 -6.98 -6.82 -9.75
CA GLU A 133 -6.58 -5.46 -10.14
C GLU A 133 -5.13 -5.14 -9.73
N ARG A 134 -4.64 -5.71 -8.62
CA ARG A 134 -3.24 -5.55 -8.22
C ARG A 134 -2.26 -6.21 -9.20
N GLU A 135 -2.65 -7.26 -9.91
CA GLU A 135 -1.79 -7.86 -10.94
C GLU A 135 -1.55 -6.88 -12.10
N ASP A 136 -2.59 -6.15 -12.57
CA ASP A 136 -2.43 -5.09 -13.58
C ASP A 136 -1.45 -4.00 -13.09
N LEU A 137 -1.54 -3.60 -11.82
CA LEU A 137 -0.62 -2.62 -11.24
C LEU A 137 0.82 -3.16 -11.13
N PHE A 138 0.99 -4.44 -10.81
CA PHE A 138 2.31 -5.09 -10.80
C PHE A 138 2.91 -5.22 -12.19
N ASP A 139 2.10 -5.36 -13.23
CA ASP A 139 2.57 -5.32 -14.62
C ASP A 139 3.13 -3.96 -14.99
N MET A 140 2.54 -2.87 -14.48
CA MET A 140 3.11 -1.51 -14.64
C MET A 140 4.48 -1.39 -13.95
N TYR A 141 4.65 -1.99 -12.77
CA TYR A 141 5.94 -2.03 -12.05
C TYR A 141 6.99 -2.84 -12.81
N GLU A 142 6.60 -3.99 -13.35
CA GLU A 142 7.48 -4.85 -14.12
C GLU A 142 7.94 -4.15 -15.40
N ALA A 143 7.03 -3.48 -16.10
CA ALA A 143 7.37 -2.72 -17.31
C ALA A 143 8.44 -1.65 -17.03
N VAL A 144 8.36 -0.96 -15.89
CA VAL A 144 9.26 0.16 -15.56
C VAL A 144 10.50 -0.24 -14.79
N SER A 145 10.49 -1.29 -13.98
CA SER A 145 11.62 -1.68 -13.13
C SER A 145 12.23 -3.04 -13.48
N GLY A 146 11.51 -3.88 -14.23
CA GLY A 146 11.86 -5.28 -14.48
C GLY A 146 11.59 -6.19 -13.29
N ALA A 147 11.09 -5.64 -12.18
CA ALA A 147 10.66 -6.37 -10.99
C ALA A 147 9.19 -6.08 -10.70
N ARG A 148 8.47 -7.07 -10.20
CA ARG A 148 7.03 -6.91 -9.88
C ARG A 148 6.80 -6.11 -8.59
N MET A 149 7.67 -6.24 -7.59
CA MET A 149 7.51 -5.57 -6.30
C MET A 149 8.66 -4.60 -5.97
N HIS A 150 9.82 -5.14 -5.61
CA HIS A 150 10.98 -4.32 -5.21
C HIS A 150 11.66 -3.74 -6.45
N ALA A 151 11.30 -2.51 -6.79
CA ALA A 151 11.62 -1.87 -8.06
C ALA A 151 13.00 -1.20 -8.08
N ALA A 152 13.47 -0.63 -6.95
CA ALA A 152 14.64 0.23 -6.87
C ALA A 152 14.66 1.29 -7.99
N TYR A 153 13.49 1.86 -8.30
CA TYR A 153 13.25 2.66 -9.50
C TYR A 153 13.49 4.14 -9.27
N PHE A 154 12.97 4.68 -8.16
CA PHE A 154 13.30 6.04 -7.75
C PHE A 154 14.71 6.05 -7.18
N ARG A 155 15.52 6.98 -7.64
CA ARG A 155 16.89 7.16 -7.15
C ARG A 155 17.11 8.62 -6.80
N PRO A 156 18.02 8.94 -5.87
CA PRO A 156 18.40 10.32 -5.62
C PRO A 156 18.83 11.00 -6.93
N GLY A 157 18.14 12.08 -7.30
CA GLY A 157 18.30 12.79 -8.58
C GLY A 157 17.18 12.56 -9.61
N GLY A 158 16.18 11.71 -9.31
CA GLY A 158 15.00 11.51 -10.16
C GLY A 158 14.59 10.04 -10.31
N VAL A 159 14.51 9.57 -11.54
CA VAL A 159 14.13 8.20 -11.88
C VAL A 159 15.29 7.48 -12.56
N TYR A 160 15.42 6.17 -12.35
CA TYR A 160 16.52 5.38 -12.91
C TYR A 160 16.52 5.32 -14.44
N ARG A 161 15.33 5.16 -15.04
CA ARG A 161 15.11 5.13 -16.49
C ARG A 161 13.76 5.74 -16.84
N ASP A 162 13.58 6.19 -18.07
CA ASP A 162 12.28 6.69 -18.54
C ASP A 162 11.27 5.55 -18.72
N LEU A 163 10.00 5.92 -18.92
CA LEU A 163 8.91 4.99 -19.22
C LEU A 163 9.17 4.25 -20.54
N PRO A 164 8.81 2.96 -20.65
CA PRO A 164 8.94 2.22 -21.89
C PRO A 164 7.92 2.71 -22.94
N ASP A 165 8.37 2.85 -24.18
CA ASP A 165 7.52 3.25 -25.32
C ASP A 165 6.51 2.16 -25.72
N SER A 166 6.76 0.90 -25.34
CA SER A 166 5.91 -0.25 -25.64
C SER A 166 5.78 -1.17 -24.42
N MET A 167 4.57 -1.63 -24.13
CA MET A 167 4.35 -2.61 -23.06
C MET A 167 4.96 -3.99 -23.41
N PRO A 168 5.58 -4.68 -22.45
CA PRO A 168 6.02 -6.06 -22.65
C PRO A 168 4.85 -7.00 -22.97
N GLN A 169 4.96 -7.71 -24.09
CA GLN A 169 3.94 -8.64 -24.56
C GLN A 169 4.26 -10.09 -24.15
N TYR A 170 3.22 -10.85 -23.80
CA TYR A 170 3.32 -12.28 -23.57
C TYR A 170 3.60 -13.03 -24.87
N LYS A 171 4.46 -14.05 -24.78
CA LYS A 171 4.76 -14.96 -25.88
C LYS A 171 3.99 -16.26 -25.71
N ALA A 172 3.50 -16.82 -26.81
CA ALA A 172 2.85 -18.12 -26.80
C ALA A 172 3.81 -19.17 -26.25
N SER A 173 3.31 -20.04 -25.37
CA SER A 173 4.09 -21.08 -24.71
C SER A 173 3.36 -22.42 -24.83
N LYS A 174 3.99 -23.51 -24.36
CA LYS A 174 3.33 -24.83 -24.32
C LYS A 174 2.09 -24.84 -23.40
N ILE A 175 1.93 -23.84 -22.53
CA ILE A 175 0.86 -23.72 -21.53
C ILE A 175 -0.20 -22.72 -22.01
N HIS A 176 0.19 -21.66 -22.73
CA HIS A 176 -0.74 -20.64 -23.23
C HIS A 176 -0.96 -20.78 -24.74
N ASN A 177 -2.20 -21.09 -25.11
CA ASN A 177 -2.64 -21.12 -26.50
C ASN A 177 -2.55 -19.72 -27.14
N ALA A 178 -2.45 -19.66 -28.47
CA ALA A 178 -2.33 -18.42 -29.23
C ALA A 178 -3.48 -17.43 -28.93
N LYS A 179 -4.72 -17.93 -28.89
CA LYS A 179 -5.90 -17.13 -28.56
C LYS A 179 -5.84 -16.52 -27.15
N ALA A 180 -5.44 -17.31 -26.15
CA ALA A 180 -5.30 -16.81 -24.77
C ALA A 180 -4.16 -15.79 -24.65
N THR A 181 -3.11 -15.93 -25.46
CA THR A 181 -2.00 -14.97 -25.50
C THR A 181 -2.43 -13.65 -26.15
N GLU A 182 -3.28 -13.70 -27.16
CA GLU A 182 -3.87 -12.52 -27.80
C GLU A 182 -4.77 -11.75 -26.84
N GLU A 183 -5.62 -12.46 -26.09
CA GLU A 183 -6.48 -11.87 -25.04
C GLU A 183 -5.65 -11.18 -23.94
N LEU A 184 -4.58 -11.81 -23.45
CA LEU A 184 -3.67 -11.21 -22.46
C LEU A 184 -2.89 -10.00 -23.00
N ASN A 185 -2.70 -9.91 -24.31
CA ASN A 185 -2.01 -8.80 -24.95
C ASN A 185 -2.98 -7.73 -25.49
N ALA A 186 -4.29 -7.88 -25.31
CA ALA A 186 -5.28 -6.97 -25.88
C ALA A 186 -5.08 -5.52 -25.42
N ASN A 187 -4.77 -5.31 -24.14
CA ASN A 187 -4.46 -4.00 -23.56
C ASN A 187 -2.96 -3.64 -23.60
N ARG A 188 -2.09 -4.48 -24.17
CA ARG A 188 -0.62 -4.32 -24.20
C ARG A 188 -0.07 -3.94 -25.58
N GLN A 189 -0.93 -3.45 -26.47
CA GLN A 189 -0.51 -3.06 -27.83
C GLN A 189 0.17 -1.69 -27.89
N GLY A 190 -0.08 -0.83 -26.90
CA GLY A 190 0.47 0.52 -26.83
C GLY A 190 1.66 0.68 -25.90
N SER A 191 1.90 1.93 -25.52
CA SER A 191 2.85 2.34 -24.49
C SER A 191 2.35 2.01 -23.09
N LEU A 192 3.21 2.18 -22.09
CA LEU A 192 2.79 2.07 -20.69
C LEU A 192 1.69 3.08 -20.33
N LEU A 193 1.71 4.27 -20.92
CA LEU A 193 0.69 5.28 -20.65
C LEU A 193 -0.67 4.85 -21.20
N ASP A 194 -0.71 4.17 -22.35
CA ASP A 194 -1.96 3.62 -22.91
C ASP A 194 -2.52 2.51 -22.01
N PHE A 195 -1.64 1.69 -21.41
CA PHE A 195 -2.04 0.66 -20.45
C PHE A 195 -2.56 1.26 -19.14
N ILE A 196 -1.93 2.32 -18.64
CA ILE A 196 -2.42 3.06 -17.46
C ILE A 196 -3.78 3.69 -17.77
N ASP A 197 -3.95 4.30 -18.95
CA ASP A 197 -5.22 4.91 -19.36
C ASP A 197 -6.36 3.87 -19.41
N ASP A 198 -6.15 2.72 -20.07
CA ASP A 198 -7.09 1.60 -20.07
C ASP A 198 -7.48 1.16 -18.64
N PHE A 199 -6.49 1.01 -17.75
CA PHE A 199 -6.77 0.68 -16.35
C PHE A 199 -7.63 1.75 -15.67
N THR A 200 -7.31 3.04 -15.84
CA THR A 200 -8.08 4.13 -15.20
C THR A 200 -9.51 4.23 -15.72
N GLN A 201 -9.79 3.80 -16.96
CA GLN A 201 -11.15 3.76 -17.49
C GLN A 201 -11.97 2.61 -16.90
N ARG A 202 -11.34 1.45 -16.65
CA ARG A 202 -12.01 0.26 -16.08
C ARG A 202 -12.14 0.30 -14.55
N PHE A 203 -11.16 0.89 -13.87
CA PHE A 203 -11.04 0.82 -12.42
C PHE A 203 -12.25 1.38 -11.64
N PRO A 204 -12.90 2.50 -12.04
CA PRO A 204 -14.09 2.99 -11.36
C PRO A 204 -15.22 1.96 -11.26
N ALA A 205 -15.47 1.19 -12.33
CA ALA A 205 -16.49 0.14 -12.32
C ALA A 205 -16.13 -0.99 -11.33
N TYR A 206 -14.84 -1.29 -11.13
CA TYR A 206 -14.41 -2.25 -10.12
C TYR A 206 -14.59 -1.71 -8.70
N VAL A 207 -14.42 -0.39 -8.50
CA VAL A 207 -14.73 0.26 -7.22
C VAL A 207 -16.22 0.14 -6.91
N ASP A 208 -17.09 0.38 -7.89
CA ASP A 208 -18.55 0.21 -7.74
C ASP A 208 -18.91 -1.24 -7.33
N ASP A 209 -18.23 -2.24 -7.89
CA ASP A 209 -18.40 -3.65 -7.50
C ASP A 209 -18.02 -3.87 -6.02
N TYR A 210 -16.91 -3.29 -5.55
CA TYR A 210 -16.51 -3.41 -4.14
C TYR A 210 -17.50 -2.73 -3.20
N GLU A 211 -17.98 -1.53 -3.57
CA GLU A 211 -18.95 -0.78 -2.77
C GLU A 211 -20.28 -1.52 -2.68
N THR A 212 -20.72 -2.13 -3.78
CA THR A 212 -21.92 -2.98 -3.82
C THR A 212 -21.81 -4.15 -2.83
N LEU A 213 -20.61 -4.75 -2.70
CA LEU A 213 -20.39 -5.89 -1.81
C LEU A 213 -20.22 -5.48 -0.34
N LEU A 214 -19.66 -4.31 -0.05
CA LEU A 214 -19.22 -3.92 1.29
C LEU A 214 -19.98 -2.72 1.87
N THR A 215 -20.09 -1.62 1.14
CA THR A 215 -20.49 -0.31 1.69
C THR A 215 -21.85 -0.36 2.37
N ASP A 216 -22.87 -0.92 1.71
CA ASP A 216 -24.23 -1.03 2.26
C ASP A 216 -24.57 -2.40 2.85
N ASN A 217 -23.59 -3.30 2.90
CA ASN A 217 -23.76 -4.63 3.46
C ASN A 217 -24.01 -4.54 4.98
N ARG A 218 -25.14 -5.09 5.43
CA ARG A 218 -25.54 -5.08 6.85
C ARG A 218 -24.52 -5.78 7.75
N ILE A 219 -23.95 -6.90 7.30
CA ILE A 219 -22.96 -7.66 8.06
C ILE A 219 -21.68 -6.83 8.18
N TRP A 220 -21.25 -6.20 7.09
CA TRP A 220 -20.09 -5.32 7.09
C TRP A 220 -20.26 -4.14 8.06
N LYS A 221 -21.40 -3.44 8.00
CA LYS A 221 -21.72 -2.33 8.92
C LYS A 221 -21.75 -2.77 10.38
N GLN A 222 -22.38 -3.92 10.68
CA GLN A 222 -22.42 -4.47 12.04
C GLN A 222 -21.03 -4.78 12.61
N ARG A 223 -20.06 -5.09 11.74
CA ARG A 223 -18.69 -5.48 12.13
C ARG A 223 -17.70 -4.32 12.12
N THR A 224 -18.09 -3.13 11.66
CA THR A 224 -17.16 -2.00 11.49
C THR A 224 -17.66 -0.71 12.14
N VAL A 225 -18.98 -0.46 12.12
CA VAL A 225 -19.57 0.77 12.69
C VAL A 225 -19.51 0.72 14.21
N GLY A 226 -18.96 1.77 14.81
CA GLY A 226 -18.82 1.90 16.28
C GLY A 226 -17.63 1.14 16.86
N ILE A 227 -16.77 0.52 16.03
CA ILE A 227 -15.57 -0.19 16.48
C ILE A 227 -14.34 0.69 16.27
N GLY A 228 -13.44 0.73 17.26
CA GLY A 228 -12.17 1.47 17.14
C GLY A 228 -12.35 2.99 17.07
N VAL A 229 -13.39 3.55 17.70
CA VAL A 229 -13.67 4.99 17.69
C VAL A 229 -12.57 5.76 18.43
N VAL A 230 -11.98 6.74 17.76
CA VAL A 230 -10.92 7.60 18.31
C VAL A 230 -11.31 9.06 18.12
N SER A 231 -11.20 9.86 19.18
CA SER A 231 -11.48 11.31 19.11
C SER A 231 -10.33 12.07 18.43
N PRO A 232 -10.60 13.24 17.81
CA PRO A 232 -9.56 14.08 17.21
C PRO A 232 -8.38 14.37 18.14
N GLU A 233 -8.67 14.68 19.41
CA GLU A 233 -7.66 15.00 20.42
C GLU A 233 -6.79 13.78 20.75
N ARG A 234 -7.41 12.61 20.92
CA ARG A 234 -6.69 11.37 21.19
C ARG A 234 -5.83 10.95 20.00
N ALA A 235 -6.35 11.07 18.77
CA ALA A 235 -5.59 10.78 17.56
C ALA A 235 -4.31 11.62 17.49
N LYS A 236 -4.40 12.92 17.78
CA LYS A 236 -3.23 13.82 17.85
C LYS A 236 -2.26 13.44 18.97
N ASN A 237 -2.77 13.19 20.18
CA ASN A 237 -1.94 12.84 21.33
C ASN A 237 -1.19 11.51 21.16
N LEU A 238 -1.77 10.56 20.42
CA LEU A 238 -1.14 9.29 20.07
C LEU A 238 -0.25 9.36 18.82
N GLY A 239 -0.15 10.52 18.17
CA GLY A 239 0.66 10.71 16.97
C GLY A 239 0.10 10.01 15.72
N PHE A 240 -1.21 9.80 15.63
CA PHE A 240 -1.82 9.21 14.43
C PHE A 240 -1.71 10.15 13.22
N THR A 241 -1.54 9.55 12.04
CA THR A 241 -1.43 10.25 10.75
C THR A 241 -2.29 9.58 9.67
N GLY A 242 -2.42 10.23 8.51
CA GLY A 242 -3.09 9.64 7.34
C GLY A 242 -4.56 9.29 7.59
N PRO A 243 -5.04 8.10 7.14
CA PRO A 243 -6.44 7.69 7.28
C PRO A 243 -6.95 7.67 8.73
N MET A 244 -6.11 7.30 9.70
CA MET A 244 -6.51 7.27 11.12
C MET A 244 -6.83 8.68 11.66
N LEU A 245 -6.04 9.67 11.24
CA LEU A 245 -6.24 11.07 11.64
C LEU A 245 -7.46 11.68 10.92
N ARG A 246 -7.59 11.44 9.61
CA ARG A 246 -8.73 11.92 8.81
C ARG A 246 -10.06 11.29 9.23
N GLY A 247 -10.08 9.98 9.46
CA GLY A 247 -11.25 9.26 9.94
C GLY A 247 -11.72 9.71 11.34
N SER A 248 -10.82 10.33 12.12
CA SER A 248 -11.16 10.95 13.41
C SER A 248 -11.70 12.39 13.27
N GLY A 249 -11.85 12.92 12.05
CA GLY A 249 -12.41 14.25 11.77
C GLY A 249 -11.39 15.39 11.65
N VAL A 250 -10.08 15.08 11.56
CA VAL A 250 -9.03 16.10 11.37
C VAL A 250 -8.66 16.17 9.89
N VAL A 251 -8.96 17.30 9.24
CA VAL A 251 -8.61 17.56 7.84
C VAL A 251 -7.11 17.85 7.74
N TRP A 252 -6.31 16.82 7.48
CA TRP A 252 -4.87 16.93 7.32
C TRP A 252 -4.35 15.92 6.27
N ASP A 253 -3.62 16.44 5.28
CA ASP A 253 -2.92 15.65 4.27
C ASP A 253 -1.68 16.41 3.81
N LEU A 254 -0.52 15.74 3.84
CA LEU A 254 0.77 16.34 3.48
C LEU A 254 0.79 16.85 2.04
N ARG A 255 0.12 16.17 1.10
CA ARG A 255 0.13 16.54 -0.32
C ARG A 255 -0.55 17.89 -0.60
N LYS A 256 -1.44 18.33 0.29
CA LYS A 256 -2.09 19.65 0.21
C LYS A 256 -1.44 20.69 1.12
N HIS A 257 -1.12 20.31 2.36
CA HIS A 257 -0.64 21.26 3.38
C HIS A 257 0.85 21.55 3.27
N GLN A 258 1.64 20.58 2.83
CA GLN A 258 3.09 20.68 2.62
C GLN A 258 3.44 19.96 1.32
N PRO A 259 2.98 20.49 0.16
CA PRO A 259 3.14 19.82 -1.11
C PRO A 259 4.62 19.59 -1.41
N TYR A 260 4.90 18.44 -2.01
CA TYR A 260 6.21 18.04 -2.52
C TYR A 260 6.05 17.68 -4.01
N GLU A 261 7.16 17.75 -4.74
CA GLU A 261 7.17 17.56 -6.20
C GLU A 261 6.08 18.38 -6.90
N VAL A 262 5.21 17.75 -7.69
CA VAL A 262 4.18 18.41 -8.51
C VAL A 262 2.76 18.28 -7.93
N TYR A 263 2.59 17.84 -6.68
CA TYR A 263 1.24 17.71 -6.07
C TYR A 263 0.49 19.04 -5.97
N ASP A 264 1.20 20.17 -5.89
CA ASP A 264 0.64 21.52 -5.92
C ASP A 264 -0.02 21.89 -7.26
N ARG A 265 0.34 21.18 -8.34
CA ARG A 265 -0.20 21.36 -9.70
C ARG A 265 -1.32 20.38 -10.04
N MET A 266 -1.67 19.49 -9.12
CA MET A 266 -2.70 18.46 -9.31
C MET A 266 -3.99 18.87 -8.60
N ASP A 267 -5.12 18.65 -9.28
CA ASP A 267 -6.44 18.87 -8.72
C ASP A 267 -6.98 17.56 -8.11
N PHE A 268 -7.35 17.59 -6.83
CA PHE A 268 -7.88 16.45 -6.08
C PHE A 268 -8.41 16.88 -4.71
N ASP A 269 -9.31 16.08 -4.15
CA ASP A 269 -9.88 16.28 -2.81
C ASP A 269 -9.32 15.28 -1.78
N VAL A 270 -9.52 15.58 -0.49
CA VAL A 270 -9.01 14.82 0.67
C VAL A 270 -10.14 14.41 1.58
#